data_AF-A0A2R6LFF5-F1
#
_entry.id   AF-A0A2R6LFF5-F1
#
_cell.length_a   1.000
_cell.length_b   1.000
_cell.length_c   1.000
_cell.angle_alpha   90.00
_cell.angle_beta   90.00
_cell.angle_gamma   90.00
#
_symmetry.space_group_name_H-M   'P 1'
#
loop_
_entity.id
_entity.type
_entity.pdbx_description
1 polymer ?
#
loop_
_entity_poly.entity_id
_entity_poly.type
_entity_poly.pdbx_seq_one_letter_code
_entity_poly.pdbx_strand_id
1 'polypeptide(L)'
;MDTAEDETSGRDGDDDGGGDTPVEVEPVEVEPVGVESVGVECLRARGHANVRGTHASTFEVTTDDWLTPAGDCILGVEADRAPADFDPAFVEACRDAAATITTTLRVFPDDADEPTAVTAVRGRGHPDLTFESDRGAVCRTADYVDDRTVMVDANRAAADLDRELVAALSRPGTDLLLELRVDPP
;
A
#
# COMPACT_ATOMS: atom_id res chain seq x y z
N MET A 1 -98.19 -13.17 10.54
CA MET A 1 -98.67 -14.54 10.80
C MET A 1 -97.60 -15.45 10.28
N ASP A 2 -97.08 -16.31 11.18
CA ASP A 2 -96.36 -17.55 10.88
C ASP A 2 -95.01 -17.46 10.14
N THR A 3 -93.93 -18.16 10.50
CA THR A 3 -93.65 -19.22 11.50
C THR A 3 -92.13 -19.24 11.72
N ALA A 4 -91.70 -19.85 12.82
CA ALA A 4 -90.31 -20.17 13.15
C ALA A 4 -89.77 -21.39 12.35
N GLU A 5 -88.60 -21.87 12.78
CA GLU A 5 -87.90 -23.14 12.46
C GLU A 5 -86.79 -23.02 11.39
N ASP A 6 -85.61 -23.64 11.47
CA ASP A 6 -84.86 -24.36 12.50
C ASP A 6 -83.48 -24.74 11.89
N GLU A 7 -82.47 -24.89 12.76
CA GLU A 7 -81.33 -25.82 12.71
C GLU A 7 -80.31 -26.00 11.54
N THR A 8 -79.04 -25.98 11.98
CA THR A 8 -77.92 -26.93 11.75
C THR A 8 -76.80 -26.68 10.72
N SER A 9 -75.60 -26.72 11.30
CA SER A 9 -74.37 -27.41 10.86
C SER A 9 -73.46 -26.77 9.80
N GLY A 10 -72.32 -26.27 10.29
CA GLY A 10 -70.97 -26.68 9.94
C GLY A 10 -70.52 -26.66 8.48
N ARG A 11 -69.47 -25.90 8.20
CA ARG A 11 -68.18 -26.43 7.75
C ARG A 11 -67.13 -25.33 7.59
N ASP A 12 -65.92 -25.76 7.91
CA ASP A 12 -64.62 -25.12 7.84
C ASP A 12 -64.24 -24.67 6.41
N GLY A 13 -63.34 -23.68 6.32
CA GLY A 13 -62.72 -23.30 5.06
C GLY A 13 -61.97 -21.96 5.12
N ASP A 14 -60.82 -21.99 5.81
CA ASP A 14 -59.54 -21.33 5.46
C ASP A 14 -59.57 -19.94 4.80
N ASP A 15 -59.27 -18.91 5.60
CA ASP A 15 -58.90 -17.56 5.13
C ASP A 15 -57.36 -17.49 5.09
N ASP A 16 -56.79 -17.38 3.89
CA ASP A 16 -55.35 -17.30 3.60
C ASP A 16 -54.74 -16.01 4.16
N GLY A 17 -54.38 -16.04 5.44
CA GLY A 17 -53.51 -15.06 6.07
C GLY A 17 -52.06 -15.23 5.62
N GLY A 18 -51.71 -14.67 4.46
CA GLY A 18 -50.33 -14.49 4.01
C GLY A 18 -49.56 -13.53 4.92
N GLY A 19 -49.05 -14.05 6.04
CA GLY A 19 -48.07 -13.38 6.88
C GLY A 19 -46.70 -13.45 6.23
N ASP A 20 -46.25 -12.34 5.65
CA ASP A 20 -44.86 -12.11 5.28
C ASP A 20 -44.02 -12.06 6.56
N THR A 21 -43.53 -13.22 7.01
CA THR A 21 -42.48 -13.27 8.02
C THR A 21 -41.19 -12.76 7.38
N PRO A 22 -40.54 -11.72 7.91
CA PRO A 22 -39.25 -11.29 7.40
C PRO A 22 -38.26 -12.42 7.67
N VAL A 23 -37.71 -12.96 6.58
CA VAL A 23 -36.59 -13.90 6.64
C VAL A 23 -35.41 -13.10 7.20
N GLU A 24 -34.99 -13.42 8.41
CA GLU A 24 -33.77 -12.87 8.99
C GLU A 24 -32.61 -13.33 8.11
N VAL A 25 -32.09 -12.40 7.30
CA VAL A 25 -30.87 -12.59 6.54
C VAL A 25 -29.71 -12.52 7.51
N GLU A 26 -29.22 -13.69 7.91
CA GLU A 26 -27.93 -13.85 8.57
C GLU A 26 -26.86 -13.09 7.76
N PRO A 27 -26.00 -12.28 8.39
CA PRO A 27 -24.95 -11.58 7.66
C PRO A 27 -24.02 -12.61 7.03
N VAL A 28 -23.97 -12.61 5.69
CA VAL A 28 -22.92 -13.31 4.96
C VAL A 28 -21.62 -12.62 5.34
N GLU A 29 -20.78 -13.33 6.10
CA GLU A 29 -19.41 -12.91 6.36
C GLU A 29 -18.72 -12.78 5.01
N VAL A 30 -18.45 -11.55 4.62
CA VAL A 30 -17.66 -11.25 3.43
C VAL A 30 -16.22 -11.48 3.84
N GLU A 31 -15.73 -12.69 3.60
CA GLU A 31 -14.31 -12.99 3.67
C GLU A 31 -13.57 -11.93 2.83
N PRO A 32 -12.58 -11.21 3.38
CA PRO A 32 -11.90 -10.18 2.62
C PRO A 32 -11.27 -10.82 1.38
N VAL A 33 -11.70 -10.36 0.21
CA VAL A 33 -11.00 -10.57 -1.06
C VAL A 33 -9.75 -9.69 -1.02
N GLY A 34 -8.75 -10.14 -0.26
CA GLY A 34 -7.42 -9.58 -0.24
C GLY A 34 -6.46 -10.65 -0.74
N VAL A 35 -6.14 -10.62 -2.04
CA VAL A 35 -4.85 -11.16 -2.46
C VAL A 35 -3.77 -10.21 -1.96
N GLU A 36 -3.55 -10.19 -0.65
CA GLU A 36 -2.37 -9.61 -0.05
C GLU A 36 -1.22 -10.50 -0.52
N SER A 37 -0.60 -10.10 -1.63
CA SER A 37 0.58 -10.78 -2.12
C SER A 37 1.64 -10.61 -1.05
N VAL A 38 1.93 -11.69 -0.33
CA VAL A 38 2.91 -11.85 0.77
C VAL A 38 4.33 -11.34 0.45
N GLY A 39 4.56 -10.77 -0.73
CA GLY A 39 5.82 -10.18 -1.16
C GLY A 39 5.71 -8.78 -1.77
N VAL A 40 4.65 -8.00 -1.50
CA VAL A 40 4.55 -6.61 -2.00
C VAL A 40 4.08 -5.64 -0.91
N GLU A 41 4.77 -4.51 -0.77
CA GLU A 41 4.42 -3.38 0.08
C GLU A 41 4.40 -2.07 -0.71
N CYS A 42 3.55 -1.11 -0.33
CA CYS A 42 3.37 0.15 -1.06
C CYS A 42 3.43 1.36 -0.12
N LEU A 43 4.10 2.42 -0.56
CA LEU A 43 4.16 3.73 0.08
C LEU A 43 3.70 4.78 -0.92
N ARG A 44 2.74 5.63 -0.55
CA ARG A 44 2.35 6.81 -1.34
C ARG A 44 2.91 8.04 -0.68
N ALA A 45 3.65 8.83 -1.43
CA ALA A 45 4.31 10.04 -0.98
C ALA A 45 4.10 11.18 -1.98
N ARG A 46 4.55 12.38 -1.62
CA ARG A 46 4.42 13.60 -2.41
C ARG A 46 5.77 14.19 -2.75
N GLY A 47 5.87 14.78 -3.93
CA GLY A 47 6.99 15.61 -4.35
C GLY A 47 7.10 16.87 -3.50
N HIS A 48 8.29 17.46 -3.47
CA HIS A 48 8.60 18.65 -2.68
C HIS A 48 9.61 19.55 -3.39
N ALA A 49 9.52 20.87 -3.18
CA ALA A 49 10.38 21.87 -3.84
C ALA A 49 11.89 21.67 -3.63
N ASN A 50 12.27 20.94 -2.58
CA ASN A 50 13.67 20.63 -2.23
C ASN A 50 14.14 19.24 -2.67
N VAL A 51 13.32 18.47 -3.41
CA VAL A 51 13.76 17.19 -3.99
C VAL A 51 14.87 17.47 -5.02
N ARG A 52 16.05 16.92 -4.77
CA ARG A 52 17.24 17.08 -5.63
C ARG A 52 17.66 15.79 -6.31
N GLY A 53 17.50 14.66 -5.60
CA GLY A 53 17.91 13.34 -6.03
C GLY A 53 19.37 13.31 -6.47
N THR A 54 20.29 13.72 -5.60
CA THR A 54 21.73 13.80 -5.92
C THR A 54 22.61 12.97 -5.01
N HIS A 55 22.04 12.33 -3.98
CA HIS A 55 22.83 11.48 -3.10
C HIS A 55 23.38 10.27 -3.87
N ALA A 56 24.67 9.98 -3.66
CA ALA A 56 25.42 9.02 -4.48
C ALA A 56 25.27 7.56 -4.03
N SER A 57 24.66 7.31 -2.87
CA SER A 57 24.58 5.95 -2.32
C SER A 57 23.23 5.56 -1.75
N THR A 58 22.26 6.47 -1.74
CA THR A 58 20.93 6.19 -1.19
C THR A 58 19.84 6.94 -1.94
N PHE A 59 18.61 6.46 -1.79
CA PHE A 59 17.41 7.28 -1.94
C PHE A 59 16.41 6.94 -0.83
N GLU A 60 15.50 7.87 -0.54
CA GLU A 60 14.58 7.79 0.60
C GLU A 60 13.20 8.33 0.26
N VAL A 61 12.17 7.73 0.87
CA VAL A 61 10.83 8.29 1.02
C VAL A 61 10.53 8.41 2.51
N THR A 62 9.95 9.54 2.95
CA THR A 62 9.71 9.84 4.37
C THR A 62 8.27 10.25 4.65
N THR A 63 7.78 9.94 5.86
CA THR A 63 6.49 10.42 6.40
C THR A 63 6.54 11.87 6.85
N ASP A 64 7.73 12.46 7.02
CA ASP A 64 7.87 13.89 7.34
C ASP A 64 7.20 14.76 6.27
N ASP A 65 6.58 15.86 6.68
CA ASP A 65 5.95 16.85 5.79
C ASP A 65 6.91 17.94 5.29
N TRP A 66 8.18 17.82 5.63
CA TRP A 66 9.20 18.81 5.31
C TRP A 66 10.46 18.17 4.75
N LEU A 67 11.14 18.92 3.88
CA LEU A 67 12.43 18.55 3.34
C LEU A 67 13.32 19.77 3.23
N THR A 68 14.54 19.68 3.76
CA THR A 68 15.56 20.72 3.57
C THR A 68 16.39 20.46 2.32
N PRO A 69 17.08 21.47 1.76
CA PRO A 69 17.94 21.26 0.59
C PRO A 69 19.16 20.35 0.85
N ALA A 70 19.44 20.02 2.12
CA ALA A 70 20.49 19.08 2.51
C ALA A 70 20.05 17.60 2.43
N GLY A 71 18.74 17.32 2.44
CA GLY A 71 18.19 15.96 2.31
C GLY A 71 18.18 15.49 0.87
N ASP A 72 19.35 15.41 0.24
CA ASP A 72 19.46 15.19 -1.20
C ASP A 72 19.25 13.73 -1.66
N CYS A 73 19.04 12.81 -0.71
CA CYS A 73 18.56 11.44 -0.93
C CYS A 73 17.03 11.33 -0.98
N ILE A 74 16.28 12.30 -0.43
CA ILE A 74 14.82 12.19 -0.32
C ILE A 74 14.15 12.50 -1.67
N LEU A 75 13.28 11.60 -2.10
CA LEU A 75 12.50 11.68 -3.34
C LEU A 75 11.04 12.06 -3.11
N GLY A 76 10.51 11.76 -1.92
CA GLY A 76 9.13 12.08 -1.54
C GLY A 76 8.98 12.25 -0.03
N VAL A 77 8.05 13.14 0.33
CA VAL A 77 7.63 13.50 1.69
C VAL A 77 6.18 13.09 1.91
N GLU A 78 5.65 13.26 3.12
CA GLU A 78 4.24 12.95 3.44
C GLU A 78 3.83 11.52 3.03
N ALA A 79 4.73 10.56 3.23
CA ALA A 79 4.41 9.16 3.02
C ALA A 79 3.21 8.74 3.90
N ASP A 80 2.26 8.00 3.32
CA ASP A 80 1.02 7.58 3.98
C ASP A 80 1.22 6.51 5.06
N ARG A 81 2.33 5.79 5.02
CA ARG A 81 2.78 4.83 6.03
C ARG A 81 4.30 4.77 6.09
N ALA A 82 4.85 4.01 7.05
CA ALA A 82 6.29 3.79 7.22
C ALA A 82 6.64 2.30 7.15
N PRO A 83 7.94 1.94 7.03
CA PRO A 83 8.38 0.54 7.10
C PRO A 83 7.86 -0.23 8.32
N ALA A 84 7.73 0.44 9.48
CA ALA A 84 7.22 -0.17 10.70
C ALA A 84 5.79 -0.73 10.59
N ASP A 85 5.02 -0.26 9.60
CA ASP A 85 3.65 -0.72 9.37
C ASP A 85 3.58 -1.94 8.44
N PHE A 86 4.69 -2.38 7.83
CA PHE A 86 4.71 -3.44 6.82
C PHE A 86 4.33 -4.81 7.40
N ASP A 87 3.79 -5.67 6.55
CA ASP A 87 3.43 -7.03 6.90
C ASP A 87 4.65 -7.79 7.46
N PRO A 88 4.56 -8.41 8.65
CA PRO A 88 5.68 -9.12 9.24
C PRO A 88 6.25 -10.26 8.36
N ALA A 89 5.42 -10.91 7.54
CA ALA A 89 5.88 -11.93 6.59
C ALA A 89 6.65 -11.32 5.41
N PHE A 90 6.30 -10.11 4.97
CA PHE A 90 7.11 -9.35 4.00
C PHE A 90 8.49 -9.03 4.59
N VAL A 91 8.52 -8.50 5.82
CA VAL A 91 9.77 -8.18 6.53
C VAL A 91 10.65 -9.42 6.68
N GLU A 92 10.06 -10.55 7.09
CA GLU A 92 10.80 -11.80 7.24
C GLU A 92 11.35 -12.31 5.90
N ALA A 93 10.60 -12.20 4.80
CA ALA A 93 11.09 -12.53 3.47
C ALA A 93 12.27 -11.66 3.02
N CYS A 94 12.29 -10.38 3.41
CA CYS A 94 13.41 -9.47 3.14
C CYS A 94 14.68 -9.78 3.94
N ARG A 95 14.62 -10.61 4.99
CA ARG A 95 15.80 -10.97 5.80
C ARG A 95 16.69 -12.03 5.17
N ASP A 96 16.26 -12.66 4.09
CA ASP A 96 17.12 -13.57 3.34
C ASP A 96 18.15 -12.79 2.49
N ALA A 97 19.44 -13.03 2.74
CA ALA A 97 20.55 -12.42 2.00
C ALA A 97 20.56 -12.75 0.49
N ALA A 98 19.84 -13.80 0.08
CA ALA A 98 19.64 -14.23 -1.31
C ALA A 98 18.30 -13.75 -1.90
N ALA A 99 17.40 -13.17 -1.11
CA ALA A 99 16.18 -12.57 -1.64
C ALA A 99 16.50 -11.35 -2.51
N THR A 100 15.80 -11.24 -3.64
CA THR A 100 15.85 -10.04 -4.48
C THR A 100 14.75 -9.09 -4.04
N ILE A 101 15.11 -7.83 -3.80
CA ILE A 101 14.12 -6.78 -3.54
C ILE A 101 14.10 -5.85 -4.76
N THR A 102 12.91 -5.56 -5.28
CA THR A 102 12.70 -4.59 -6.35
C THR A 102 11.84 -3.45 -5.85
N THR A 103 12.35 -2.22 -5.92
CA THR A 103 11.59 -1.00 -5.69
C THR A 103 11.14 -0.43 -7.04
N THR A 104 9.85 -0.21 -7.23
CA THR A 104 9.30 0.48 -8.41
C THR A 104 8.75 1.83 -8.00
N LEU A 105 9.34 2.90 -8.54
CA LEU A 105 8.89 4.28 -8.37
C LEU A 105 7.98 4.64 -9.56
N ARG A 106 6.76 5.11 -9.29
CA ARG A 106 5.79 5.58 -10.28
C ARG A 106 5.36 7.01 -9.94
N VAL A 107 5.47 7.92 -10.90
CA VAL A 107 5.22 9.36 -10.68
C VAL A 107 3.99 9.83 -11.46
N PHE A 108 3.09 10.50 -10.76
CA PHE A 108 1.79 10.97 -11.26
C PHE A 108 1.71 12.52 -11.09
N PRO A 109 2.16 13.28 -12.10
CA PRO A 109 1.94 14.71 -12.20
C PRO A 109 0.47 15.10 -12.24
N ASP A 110 0.14 16.28 -11.74
CA ASP A 110 -1.06 17.03 -12.15
C ASP A 110 -2.36 16.19 -12.13
N ASP A 111 -2.52 15.35 -11.09
CA ASP A 111 -3.65 14.42 -10.89
C ASP A 111 -3.85 13.39 -12.04
N ALA A 112 -2.78 12.99 -12.72
CA ALA A 112 -2.83 12.01 -13.81
C ALA A 112 -3.23 10.60 -13.34
N ASP A 113 -4.10 9.93 -14.11
CA ASP A 113 -4.51 8.54 -13.86
C ASP A 113 -3.39 7.51 -14.15
N GLU A 114 -2.45 7.85 -15.03
CA GLU A 114 -1.33 6.99 -15.45
C GLU A 114 0.02 7.62 -15.05
N PRO A 115 1.02 6.80 -14.68
CA PRO A 115 2.32 7.32 -14.33
C PRO A 115 3.06 7.84 -15.57
N THR A 116 3.58 9.06 -15.49
CA THR A 116 4.38 9.66 -16.57
C THR A 116 5.83 9.20 -16.56
N ALA A 117 6.31 8.72 -15.41
CA ALA A 117 7.63 8.12 -15.26
C ALA A 117 7.54 6.89 -14.36
N VAL A 118 8.24 5.82 -14.77
CA VAL A 118 8.36 4.57 -14.01
C VAL A 118 9.82 4.15 -13.99
N THR A 119 10.37 3.91 -12.80
CA THR A 119 11.74 3.42 -12.63
C THR A 119 11.77 2.27 -11.65
N ALA A 120 12.46 1.18 -12.03
CA ALA A 120 12.73 0.06 -11.13
C ALA A 120 14.19 0.08 -10.66
N VAL A 121 14.38 -0.08 -9.36
CA VAL A 121 15.67 -0.28 -8.69
C VAL A 121 15.68 -1.68 -8.09
N ARG A 122 16.77 -2.41 -8.27
CA ARG A 122 16.94 -3.77 -7.72
C ARG A 122 18.08 -3.77 -6.72
N GLY A 123 17.86 -4.43 -5.60
CA GLY A 123 18.87 -4.76 -4.61
C GLY A 123 18.53 -6.10 -3.98
N ARG A 124 18.98 -6.30 -2.75
CA ARG A 124 18.82 -7.57 -2.04
C ARG A 124 18.37 -7.38 -0.60
N GLY A 125 17.85 -8.47 -0.05
CA GLY A 125 17.60 -8.62 1.37
C GLY A 125 18.89 -8.69 2.19
N HIS A 126 18.74 -8.58 3.50
CA HIS A 126 19.83 -8.71 4.46
C HIS A 126 19.30 -9.19 5.82
N PRO A 127 19.99 -10.12 6.51
CA PRO A 127 19.52 -10.70 7.78
C PRO A 127 19.25 -9.66 8.87
N ASP A 128 19.95 -8.53 8.82
CA ASP A 128 19.79 -7.45 9.80
C ASP A 128 18.68 -6.44 9.44
N LEU A 129 17.95 -6.58 8.31
CA LEU A 129 16.86 -5.66 8.00
C LEU A 129 15.75 -5.78 9.05
N THR A 130 15.44 -4.67 9.72
CA THR A 130 14.42 -4.64 10.78
C THR A 130 13.11 -4.00 10.35
N PHE A 131 13.15 -3.03 9.43
CA PHE A 131 11.98 -2.24 9.00
C PHE A 131 11.29 -1.52 10.18
N GLU A 132 12.02 -1.18 11.25
CA GLU A 132 11.43 -0.60 12.48
C GLU A 132 11.20 0.91 12.43
N SER A 133 11.66 1.58 11.38
CA SER A 133 11.48 3.01 11.19
C SER A 133 10.01 3.40 11.01
N ASP A 134 9.56 4.35 11.84
CA ASP A 134 8.26 5.03 11.75
C ASP A 134 8.31 6.28 10.85
N ARG A 135 9.45 6.53 10.19
CA ARG A 135 9.70 7.76 9.41
C ARG A 135 10.11 7.53 7.97
N GLY A 136 11.23 6.88 7.74
CA GLY A 136 11.85 6.78 6.41
C GLY A 136 12.03 5.36 5.92
N ALA A 137 11.83 5.16 4.62
CA ALA A 137 12.23 3.98 3.87
C ALA A 137 13.44 4.33 2.99
N VAL A 138 14.60 3.75 3.30
CA VAL A 138 15.88 4.05 2.64
C VAL A 138 16.38 2.84 1.86
N CYS A 139 16.61 3.03 0.56
CA CYS A 139 17.33 2.06 -0.27
C CYS A 139 18.79 2.48 -0.39
N ARG A 140 19.71 1.51 -0.28
CA ARG A 140 21.15 1.77 -0.19
C ARG A 140 21.92 0.97 -1.23
N THR A 141 22.95 1.58 -1.81
CA THR A 141 23.90 0.89 -2.69
C THR A 141 25.00 0.15 -1.91
N ALA A 142 25.17 0.48 -0.63
CA ALA A 142 26.05 -0.22 0.30
C ALA A 142 25.27 -1.25 1.13
N ASP A 143 26.00 -2.12 1.83
CA ASP A 143 25.50 -3.19 2.69
C ASP A 143 25.20 -2.76 4.14
N TYR A 144 25.43 -1.49 4.48
CA TYR A 144 25.08 -0.94 5.80
C TYR A 144 23.57 -0.96 6.05
N VAL A 145 23.16 -1.41 7.24
CA VAL A 145 21.76 -1.48 7.67
C VAL A 145 21.51 -0.59 8.89
N ASP A 146 20.44 0.20 8.85
CA ASP A 146 19.78 0.81 10.00
C ASP A 146 18.27 0.53 9.97
N ASP A 147 17.54 1.02 10.95
CA ASP A 147 16.09 0.91 11.11
C ASP A 147 15.27 1.36 9.88
N ARG A 148 15.80 2.32 9.11
CA ARG A 148 15.20 2.86 7.89
C ARG A 148 15.51 2.03 6.64
N THR A 149 16.51 1.16 6.68
CA THR A 149 16.92 0.41 5.49
C THR A 149 15.84 -0.59 5.07
N VAL A 150 15.41 -0.50 3.81
CA VAL A 150 14.46 -1.47 3.20
C VAL A 150 15.10 -2.29 2.07
N MET A 151 16.31 -1.92 1.64
CA MET A 151 17.07 -2.58 0.58
C MET A 151 18.56 -2.23 0.70
N VAL A 152 19.43 -3.22 0.52
CA VAL A 152 20.88 -3.02 0.35
C VAL A 152 21.36 -3.48 -1.02
N ASP A 153 22.60 -3.14 -1.37
CA ASP A 153 23.22 -3.39 -2.68
C ASP A 153 22.32 -3.02 -3.88
N ALA A 154 21.59 -1.91 -3.73
CA ALA A 154 20.79 -1.33 -4.79
C ALA A 154 21.66 -0.99 -5.99
N ASN A 155 21.17 -1.30 -7.19
CA ASN A 155 21.87 -1.01 -8.45
C ASN A 155 21.82 0.47 -8.86
N ARG A 156 21.10 1.31 -8.10
CA ARG A 156 20.93 2.76 -8.33
C ARG A 156 20.77 3.49 -7.00
N ALA A 157 21.43 4.62 -6.86
CA ALA A 157 21.16 5.63 -5.84
C ALA A 157 20.25 6.74 -6.39
N ALA A 158 19.91 7.75 -5.58
CA ALA A 158 19.14 8.91 -6.03
C ALA A 158 19.80 9.62 -7.23
N ALA A 159 21.13 9.74 -7.23
CA ALA A 159 21.90 10.37 -8.31
C ALA A 159 21.80 9.63 -9.66
N ASP A 160 21.47 8.33 -9.64
CA ASP A 160 21.38 7.49 -10.84
C ASP A 160 19.96 7.44 -11.44
N LEU A 161 18.98 8.09 -10.80
CA LEU A 161 17.61 8.14 -11.28
C LEU A 161 17.46 9.14 -12.44
N ASP A 162 16.44 8.90 -13.26
CA ASP A 162 16.13 9.76 -14.40
C ASP A 162 15.89 11.21 -13.94
N ARG A 163 16.53 12.17 -14.61
CA ARG A 163 16.41 13.59 -14.24
C ARG A 163 15.01 14.13 -14.51
N GLU A 164 14.26 13.56 -15.45
CA GLU A 164 12.86 13.91 -15.68
C GLU A 164 11.97 13.45 -14.52
N LEU A 165 12.23 12.24 -13.98
CA LEU A 165 11.55 11.74 -12.77
C LEU A 165 11.81 12.66 -11.59
N VAL A 166 13.08 13.01 -11.34
CA VAL A 166 13.45 13.90 -10.24
C VAL A 166 12.89 15.32 -10.45
N ALA A 167 12.89 15.83 -11.68
CA ALA A 167 12.30 17.12 -11.99
C ALA A 167 10.78 17.12 -11.72
N ALA A 168 10.07 16.04 -12.07
CA ALA A 168 8.66 15.89 -11.75
C ALA A 168 8.42 15.93 -10.23
N LEU A 169 9.19 15.16 -9.44
CA LEU A 169 9.09 15.10 -7.98
C LEU A 169 9.54 16.40 -7.28
N SER A 170 10.31 17.26 -7.94
CA SER A 170 10.64 18.59 -7.40
C SER A 170 9.48 19.58 -7.45
N ARG A 171 8.36 19.23 -8.09
CA ARG A 171 7.12 20.01 -8.02
C ARG A 171 6.31 19.56 -6.79
N PRO A 172 6.03 20.47 -5.83
CA PRO A 172 5.23 20.15 -4.65
C PRO A 172 3.89 19.50 -5.00
N GLY A 173 3.52 18.45 -4.26
CA GLY A 173 2.24 17.77 -4.42
C GLY A 173 2.18 16.73 -5.55
N THR A 174 3.23 16.57 -6.36
CA THR A 174 3.30 15.48 -7.35
C THR A 174 3.24 14.13 -6.65
N ASP A 175 2.33 13.25 -7.02
CA ASP A 175 2.19 11.97 -6.35
C ASP A 175 3.30 10.98 -6.77
N LEU A 176 3.81 10.25 -5.79
CA LEU A 176 4.79 9.18 -5.92
C LEU A 176 4.23 7.91 -5.30
N LEU A 177 4.15 6.83 -6.07
CA LEU A 177 3.96 5.49 -5.54
C LEU A 177 5.30 4.75 -5.55
N LEU A 178 5.75 4.33 -4.38
CA LEU A 178 6.86 3.41 -4.21
C LEU A 178 6.29 2.03 -3.88
N GLU A 179 6.52 1.06 -4.76
CA GLU A 179 6.16 -0.35 -4.55
C GLU A 179 7.44 -1.13 -4.27
N LEU A 180 7.50 -1.83 -3.14
CA LEU A 180 8.55 -2.77 -2.79
C LEU A 180 8.04 -4.18 -3.05
N ARG A 181 8.78 -4.96 -3.82
CA ARG A 181 8.52 -6.37 -4.06
C ARG A 181 9.70 -7.20 -3.58
N VAL A 182 9.46 -8.28 -2.85
CA VAL A 182 10.46 -9.28 -2.50
C VAL A 182 10.19 -10.58 -3.24
N ASP A 183 11.22 -11.10 -3.89
CA ASP A 183 11.24 -12.41 -4.52
C ASP A 183 12.27 -13.28 -3.77
N PRO A 184 11.83 -14.27 -2.96
CA PRO A 184 12.72 -15.19 -2.26
C PRO A 184 13.49 -16.09 -3.24
N PRO A 185 14.63 -16.70 -2.81
CA PRO A 185 15.49 -17.51 -3.66
C PRO A 185 14.85 -18.80 -4.21
#